data_AF-A0A3M1RT81-F1
#
_entry.id   AF-A0A3M1RT81-F1
#
_cell.length_a   1.000
_cell.length_b   1.000
_cell.length_c   1.000
_cell.angle_alpha   90.00
_cell.angle_beta   90.00
_cell.angle_gamma   90.00
#
_symmetry.space_group_name_H-M   'P 1'
#
loop_
_entity.id
_entity.type
_entity.pdbx_description
1 polymer ?
#
loop_
_entity_poly.entity_id
_entity_poly.type
_entity_poly.pdbx_seq_one_letter_code
_entity_poly.pdbx_strand_id
1 'polypeptide(L)'
;MKRLIVLLLSVMLVIGLGAVVYAGDYHDGASLVCNQCHTMHASTAHDYGSTSGGYSYTPAEHLLKAGGSTNDLCLSCHDNGVGPDVMGTNDTGSTQRSAGALNKVGGTGPYAEYMGHTIGSTDTAPGGTWSNSNGLSCADCHQHHGADFNVGDVGGNTNIDNYRNLSPVAGGATPTLGVSYAAGTNDLSRDIFEAGVGVRTIAGVNLNEPNSSKSGIAEFCKKCHTNLHGDVGGAEIGGSIANGAFIRHPAAGVDIGDIGGGHSSLDQLNSINNPVRVMDPDGSWTAGAYDGNETPTCLTCHRAHGNGNSFGLIYQAGTSTITEDGDGTNVRDLCNNCHIQGS
;
A
#
# COMPACT_ATOMS: atom_id res chain seq x y z
N MET A 1 -12.26 -47.06 -21.69
CA MET A 1 -13.30 -46.04 -21.48
C MET A 1 -13.45 -45.63 -20.01
N LYS A 2 -13.80 -46.53 -19.07
CA LYS A 2 -13.97 -46.17 -17.64
C LYS A 2 -12.76 -45.44 -17.00
N ARG A 3 -11.53 -45.88 -17.30
CA ARG A 3 -10.29 -45.25 -16.77
C ARG A 3 -10.01 -43.85 -17.36
N LEU A 4 -10.46 -43.57 -18.58
CA LEU A 4 -10.28 -42.27 -19.23
C LEU A 4 -11.27 -41.23 -18.67
N ILE A 5 -12.49 -41.66 -18.38
CA ILE A 5 -13.54 -40.81 -17.77
C ILE A 5 -13.15 -40.43 -16.33
N VAL A 6 -12.57 -41.36 -15.55
CA VAL A 6 -12.08 -41.05 -14.20
C VAL A 6 -10.93 -40.05 -14.25
N LEU A 7 -9.97 -40.20 -15.17
CA LEU A 7 -8.87 -39.25 -15.31
C LEU A 7 -9.35 -37.84 -15.71
N LEU A 8 -10.30 -37.74 -16.64
CA LEU A 8 -10.90 -36.47 -17.06
C LEU A 8 -11.69 -35.78 -15.94
N LEU A 9 -12.43 -36.55 -15.13
CA LEU A 9 -13.13 -36.02 -13.96
C LEU A 9 -12.16 -35.57 -12.87
N SER A 10 -11.06 -36.30 -12.64
CA SER A 10 -10.02 -35.88 -11.68
C SER A 10 -9.31 -34.60 -12.13
N VAL A 11 -9.02 -34.45 -13.42
CA VAL A 11 -8.41 -33.23 -13.97
C VAL A 11 -9.39 -32.06 -13.92
N MET A 12 -10.67 -32.24 -14.22
CA MET A 12 -11.67 -31.18 -14.07
C MET A 12 -11.93 -30.80 -12.61
N LEU A 13 -11.83 -31.75 -11.67
CA LEU A 13 -11.97 -31.46 -10.24
C LEU A 13 -10.77 -30.68 -9.69
N VAL A 14 -9.55 -30.96 -10.18
CA VAL A 14 -8.34 -30.22 -9.79
C VAL A 14 -8.30 -28.84 -10.44
N ILE A 15 -8.80 -28.68 -11.66
CA ILE A 15 -8.88 -27.38 -12.34
C ILE A 15 -10.06 -26.54 -11.80
N GLY A 16 -11.15 -27.17 -11.37
CA GLY A 16 -12.34 -26.48 -10.83
C GLY A 16 -12.27 -26.11 -9.34
N LEU A 17 -11.28 -26.61 -8.60
CA LEU A 17 -11.06 -26.30 -7.18
C LEU A 17 -9.82 -25.42 -6.94
N GLY A 18 -9.27 -24.78 -7.99
CA GLY A 18 -8.40 -23.64 -7.78
C GLY A 18 -9.18 -22.59 -7.04
N ALA A 19 -9.03 -22.53 -5.71
CA ALA A 19 -9.59 -21.47 -4.90
C ALA A 19 -9.17 -20.16 -5.56
N VAL A 20 -10.15 -19.38 -5.98
CA VAL A 20 -9.93 -18.00 -6.40
C VAL A 20 -9.58 -17.29 -5.10
N VAL A 21 -8.28 -17.15 -4.86
CA VAL A 21 -7.73 -16.38 -3.75
C VAL A 21 -7.78 -14.93 -4.26
N TYR A 22 -8.65 -14.11 -3.67
CA TYR A 22 -8.97 -12.76 -4.11
C TYR A 22 -8.04 -11.81 -3.38
N ALA A 23 -7.13 -11.12 -4.07
CA ALA A 23 -6.03 -10.35 -3.48
C ALA A 23 -6.39 -9.10 -2.62
N GLY A 24 -7.43 -9.17 -1.79
CA GLY A 24 -7.63 -8.49 -0.50
C GLY A 24 -7.58 -9.47 0.70
N ASP A 25 -7.11 -10.70 0.47
CA ASP A 25 -7.24 -11.98 1.20
C ASP A 25 -7.08 -12.08 2.73
N TYR A 26 -6.72 -11.01 3.44
CA TYR A 26 -6.73 -11.04 4.92
C TYR A 26 -7.95 -10.30 5.41
N HIS A 27 -8.91 -11.03 5.98
CA HIS A 27 -10.15 -10.49 6.55
C HIS A 27 -11.21 -10.08 5.50
N ASP A 28 -11.40 -10.87 4.43
CA ASP A 28 -12.47 -10.66 3.45
C ASP A 28 -13.47 -11.84 3.41
N GLY A 29 -14.69 -11.60 2.93
CA GLY A 29 -15.69 -12.63 2.63
C GLY A 29 -15.70 -13.86 3.57
N ALA A 30 -15.31 -15.02 3.03
CA ALA A 30 -15.26 -16.29 3.76
C ALA A 30 -13.97 -16.49 4.59
N SER A 31 -12.93 -15.67 4.38
CA SER A 31 -11.69 -15.67 5.17
C SER A 31 -11.83 -14.87 6.48
N LEU A 32 -12.82 -13.98 6.58
CA LEU A 32 -13.15 -13.22 7.78
C LEU A 32 -13.80 -14.11 8.85
N VAL A 33 -12.99 -14.76 9.67
CA VAL A 33 -13.48 -15.56 10.80
C VAL A 33 -13.47 -14.71 12.07
N CYS A 34 -14.64 -14.23 12.50
CA CYS A 34 -14.76 -13.31 13.65
C CYS A 34 -14.06 -13.81 14.92
N ASN A 35 -14.01 -15.14 15.12
CA ASN A 35 -13.36 -15.74 16.28
C ASN A 35 -11.84 -15.66 16.25
N GLN A 36 -11.19 -15.23 15.15
CA GLN A 36 -9.75 -14.98 15.12
C GLN A 36 -9.42 -13.66 15.82
N CYS A 37 -10.35 -12.70 15.79
CA CYS A 37 -10.16 -11.35 16.31
C CYS A 37 -10.91 -11.11 17.63
N HIS A 38 -12.11 -11.67 17.75
CA HIS A 38 -13.01 -11.45 18.87
C HIS A 38 -13.15 -12.68 19.77
N THR A 39 -13.51 -12.38 21.01
CA THR A 39 -14.00 -13.30 22.02
C THR A 39 -15.51 -13.11 22.11
N MET A 40 -16.31 -14.17 21.94
CA MET A 40 -17.78 -14.03 22.04
C MET A 40 -18.26 -13.98 23.48
N HIS A 41 -17.44 -14.47 24.41
CA HIS A 41 -17.64 -14.41 25.84
C HIS A 41 -16.30 -14.16 26.52
N ALA A 42 -16.30 -13.50 27.67
CA ALA A 42 -15.10 -13.31 28.49
C ALA A 42 -14.53 -14.60 29.12
N SER A 43 -14.94 -15.75 28.61
CA SER A 43 -14.53 -17.06 29.10
C SER A 43 -13.18 -17.44 28.52
N THR A 44 -12.19 -17.49 29.40
CA THR A 44 -10.82 -18.00 29.24
C THR A 44 -10.70 -19.49 28.87
N ALA A 45 -11.77 -20.16 28.39
CA ALA A 45 -11.87 -21.62 28.49
C ALA A 45 -12.37 -22.40 27.26
N HIS A 46 -12.58 -21.78 26.09
CA HIS A 46 -13.07 -22.53 24.92
C HIS A 46 -12.18 -22.36 23.69
N ASP A 47 -11.28 -23.32 23.51
CA ASP A 47 -10.60 -23.59 22.24
C ASP A 47 -11.59 -24.29 21.30
N TYR A 48 -12.07 -23.57 20.28
CA TYR A 48 -12.94 -24.12 19.23
C TYR A 48 -12.13 -24.74 18.08
N GLY A 49 -11.04 -25.44 18.40
CA GLY A 49 -10.36 -26.33 17.47
C GLY A 49 -9.45 -25.64 16.46
N SER A 50 -8.91 -24.45 16.76
CA SER A 50 -7.74 -23.98 16.02
C SER A 50 -6.53 -24.78 16.50
N THR A 51 -5.73 -25.30 15.58
CA THR A 51 -4.47 -26.03 15.85
C THR A 51 -3.39 -25.24 16.63
N SER A 52 -3.73 -24.05 17.11
CA SER A 52 -2.92 -23.17 17.95
C SER A 52 -3.46 -23.22 19.37
N GLY A 53 -2.73 -23.90 20.27
CA GLY A 53 -3.17 -24.31 21.60
C GLY A 53 -3.77 -23.20 22.47
N GLY A 54 -4.62 -23.61 23.42
CA GLY A 54 -5.41 -22.75 24.30
C GLY A 54 -4.67 -21.52 24.84
N TYR A 55 -4.96 -20.36 24.26
CA TYR A 55 -4.55 -19.06 24.79
C TYR A 55 -5.57 -18.60 25.83
N SER A 56 -5.13 -18.36 27.05
CA SER A 56 -5.93 -17.66 28.06
C SER A 56 -5.80 -16.16 27.83
N TYR A 57 -6.83 -15.53 27.28
CA TYR A 57 -6.90 -14.07 27.09
C TYR A 57 -7.92 -13.44 28.04
N THR A 58 -7.61 -12.25 28.56
CA THR A 58 -8.60 -11.34 29.16
C THR A 58 -9.11 -10.45 28.02
N PRO A 59 -10.42 -10.46 27.69
CA PRO A 59 -10.94 -9.64 26.61
C PRO A 59 -10.63 -8.16 26.83
N ALA A 60 -10.21 -7.49 25.75
CA ALA A 60 -10.08 -6.04 25.72
C ALA A 60 -11.42 -5.36 25.38
N GLU A 61 -11.42 -4.04 25.25
CA GLU A 61 -12.56 -3.28 24.72
C GLU A 61 -13.01 -3.87 23.37
N HIS A 62 -14.32 -3.85 23.10
CA HIS A 62 -14.93 -4.51 21.92
C HIS A 62 -14.68 -6.03 21.83
N LEU A 63 -14.37 -6.67 22.96
CA LEU A 63 -14.17 -8.12 23.09
C LEU A 63 -13.00 -8.66 22.25
N LEU A 64 -12.00 -7.83 21.94
CA LEU A 64 -10.83 -8.25 21.16
C LEU A 64 -9.97 -9.26 21.94
N LYS A 65 -9.35 -10.20 21.20
CA LYS A 65 -8.51 -11.29 21.74
C LYS A 65 -7.14 -10.85 22.24
N ALA A 66 -6.57 -9.80 21.67
CA ALA A 66 -5.31 -9.22 22.12
C ALA A 66 -5.56 -7.93 22.91
N GLY A 67 -4.70 -7.69 23.90
CA GLY A 67 -4.91 -6.70 24.96
C GLY A 67 -4.88 -5.25 24.48
N GLY A 68 -5.56 -4.36 25.21
CA GLY A 68 -5.33 -2.91 25.18
C GLY A 68 -5.95 -2.13 24.01
N SER A 69 -5.66 -2.50 22.77
CA SER A 69 -5.99 -1.68 21.58
C SER A 69 -6.19 -2.49 20.28
N THR A 70 -6.71 -1.82 19.24
CA THR A 70 -6.79 -2.38 17.89
C THR A 70 -5.42 -2.77 17.32
N ASN A 71 -4.38 -1.98 17.63
CA ASN A 71 -3.03 -2.23 17.13
C ASN A 71 -2.43 -3.51 17.70
N ASP A 72 -2.63 -3.75 19.00
CA ASP A 72 -2.14 -4.97 19.65
C ASP A 72 -2.77 -6.22 19.03
N LEU A 73 -4.04 -6.14 18.62
CA LEU A 73 -4.69 -7.22 17.90
C LEU A 73 -4.10 -7.43 16.51
N CYS A 74 -3.98 -6.37 15.71
CA CYS A 74 -3.42 -6.49 14.36
C CYS A 74 -1.97 -7.04 14.41
N LEU A 75 -1.13 -6.48 15.28
CA LEU A 75 0.28 -6.85 15.39
C LEU A 75 0.48 -8.25 15.98
N SER A 76 -0.47 -8.79 16.77
CA SER A 76 -0.38 -10.20 17.21
C SER A 76 -0.30 -11.21 16.05
N CYS A 77 -0.80 -10.83 14.87
CA CYS A 77 -0.70 -11.63 13.65
C CYS A 77 0.30 -11.07 12.64
N HIS A 78 0.52 -9.75 12.64
CA HIS A 78 1.30 -9.03 11.63
C HIS A 78 2.67 -8.54 12.09
N ASP A 79 3.11 -8.89 13.29
CA ASP A 79 4.48 -8.73 13.76
C ASP A 79 4.94 -10.11 14.23
N ASN A 80 5.83 -10.74 13.46
CA ASN A 80 6.33 -12.09 13.75
C ASN A 80 5.25 -13.19 13.90
N GLY A 81 4.07 -12.96 13.33
CA GLY A 81 2.91 -13.85 13.46
C GLY A 81 2.66 -14.71 12.22
N VAL A 82 1.39 -15.08 12.03
CA VAL A 82 0.94 -15.89 10.88
C VAL A 82 0.66 -15.06 9.63
N GLY A 83 0.48 -13.75 9.79
CA GLY A 83 0.26 -12.81 8.71
C GLY A 83 1.57 -12.24 8.15
N PRO A 84 1.50 -11.43 7.08
CA PRO A 84 2.64 -10.67 6.61
C PRO A 84 3.15 -9.77 7.73
N ASP A 85 4.46 -9.83 7.94
CA ASP A 85 5.14 -8.95 8.88
C ASP A 85 5.19 -7.52 8.34
N VAL A 86 4.63 -6.58 9.10
CA VAL A 86 4.53 -5.17 8.73
C VAL A 86 5.30 -4.25 9.68
N MET A 87 5.93 -4.78 10.72
CA MET A 87 6.50 -3.98 11.80
C MET A 87 8.00 -4.19 11.90
N GLY A 88 8.79 -3.12 11.80
CA GLY A 88 10.24 -3.21 11.94
C GLY A 88 10.91 -4.17 10.93
N THR A 89 11.98 -4.84 11.37
CA THR A 89 12.78 -5.75 10.52
C THR A 89 11.93 -6.92 10.05
N ASN A 90 11.98 -7.25 8.75
CA ASN A 90 11.23 -8.41 8.25
C ASN A 90 11.86 -9.73 8.69
N ASP A 91 11.19 -10.42 9.61
CA ASP A 91 11.66 -11.71 10.13
C ASP A 91 11.20 -12.91 9.29
N THR A 92 10.38 -12.68 8.25
CA THR A 92 9.84 -13.73 7.34
C THR A 92 10.70 -14.01 6.10
N GLY A 93 11.89 -13.40 6.00
CA GLY A 93 12.91 -13.73 4.99
C GLY A 93 12.80 -13.01 3.63
N SER A 94 11.83 -12.11 3.45
CA SER A 94 11.74 -11.24 2.25
C SER A 94 12.09 -9.79 2.60
N THR A 95 13.25 -9.28 2.18
CA THR A 95 13.70 -7.92 2.54
C THR A 95 13.03 -6.78 1.76
N GLN A 96 11.96 -7.04 1.00
CA GLN A 96 11.41 -6.09 0.03
C GLN A 96 9.88 -5.95 0.13
N ARG A 97 9.33 -5.50 1.27
CA ARG A 97 7.89 -5.24 1.36
C ARG A 97 7.52 -4.04 0.49
N SER A 98 6.48 -4.17 -0.34
CA SER A 98 6.08 -3.12 -1.27
C SER A 98 5.64 -1.82 -0.58
N ALA A 99 5.02 -1.95 0.61
CA ALA A 99 4.61 -0.87 1.50
C ALA A 99 5.66 -0.52 2.57
N GLY A 100 6.74 -1.31 2.69
CA GLY A 100 7.75 -1.20 3.74
C GLY A 100 7.26 -1.62 5.13
N ALA A 101 7.87 -1.07 6.18
CA ALA A 101 7.57 -1.37 7.59
C ALA A 101 7.08 -0.15 8.37
N LEU A 102 6.19 -0.43 9.32
CA LEU A 102 5.69 0.52 10.31
C LEU A 102 6.71 0.75 11.42
N ASN A 103 6.62 1.93 12.01
CA ASN A 103 7.33 2.30 13.23
C ASN A 103 6.36 2.33 14.42
N LYS A 104 6.89 2.56 15.62
CA LYS A 104 6.09 2.72 16.84
C LYS A 104 6.64 3.86 17.69
N VAL A 105 5.79 4.46 18.50
CA VAL A 105 6.22 5.46 19.50
C VAL A 105 7.29 4.83 20.42
N GLY A 106 8.36 5.58 20.67
CA GLY A 106 9.56 5.13 21.37
C GLY A 106 10.49 4.24 20.54
N GLY A 107 10.23 4.06 19.24
CA GLY A 107 11.06 3.27 18.33
C GLY A 107 12.50 3.81 18.25
N THR A 108 13.48 2.91 18.23
CA THR A 108 14.91 3.23 18.08
C THR A 108 15.55 2.30 17.05
N GLY A 109 16.75 2.64 16.57
CA GLY A 109 17.42 1.85 15.53
C GLY A 109 16.84 2.12 14.13
N PRO A 110 16.83 1.14 13.20
CA PRO A 110 16.50 1.37 11.80
C PRO A 110 15.01 1.63 11.53
N TYR A 111 14.18 1.81 12.56
CA TYR A 111 12.74 2.08 12.46
C TYR A 111 12.31 3.07 13.55
N ALA A 112 12.95 4.24 13.54
CA ALA A 112 12.66 5.34 14.46
C ALA A 112 11.36 6.07 14.06
N GLU A 113 10.76 6.82 14.99
CA GLU A 113 9.44 7.46 14.78
C GLU A 113 9.36 8.39 13.54
N TYR A 114 10.49 8.98 13.13
CA TYR A 114 10.54 9.88 11.98
C TYR A 114 10.68 9.14 10.63
N MET A 115 10.79 7.82 10.61
CA MET A 115 11.10 7.03 9.42
C MET A 115 9.86 6.52 8.66
N GLY A 116 8.66 7.00 9.00
CA GLY A 116 7.41 6.54 8.38
C GLY A 116 6.17 6.76 9.24
N HIS A 117 5.11 6.01 8.96
CA HIS A 117 3.91 5.98 9.78
C HIS A 117 4.16 5.23 11.08
N THR A 118 3.95 5.93 12.19
CA THR A 118 4.32 5.49 13.53
C THR A 118 3.07 5.12 14.32
N ILE A 119 2.89 3.83 14.57
CA ILE A 119 1.78 3.31 15.35
C ILE A 119 1.78 3.91 16.76
N GLY A 120 0.61 4.39 17.18
CA GLY A 120 0.40 5.09 18.44
C GLY A 120 0.76 6.59 18.42
N SER A 121 1.31 7.13 17.33
CA SER A 121 1.62 8.56 17.25
C SER A 121 0.35 9.40 17.20
N THR A 122 0.30 10.45 18.03
CA THR A 122 -0.78 11.44 18.05
C THR A 122 -0.48 12.66 17.18
N ASP A 123 0.64 12.64 16.45
CA ASP A 123 1.06 13.77 15.65
C ASP A 123 0.10 14.04 14.50
N THR A 124 0.08 15.29 14.06
CA THR A 124 -0.68 15.68 12.87
C THR A 124 0.02 15.18 11.61
N ALA A 125 -0.75 14.57 10.71
CA ALA A 125 -0.25 14.12 9.42
C ALA A 125 0.43 15.28 8.65
N PRO A 126 1.63 15.07 8.11
CA PRO A 126 2.33 16.07 7.30
C PRO A 126 1.46 16.64 6.19
N GLY A 127 1.43 17.98 6.09
CA GLY A 127 0.65 18.67 5.06
C GLY A 127 -0.86 18.55 5.22
N GLY A 128 -1.37 18.06 6.36
CA GLY A 128 -2.80 17.97 6.62
C GLY A 128 -3.19 18.48 8.01
N THR A 129 -4.41 18.15 8.40
CA THR A 129 -4.95 18.45 9.75
C THR A 129 -5.37 17.19 10.49
N TRP A 130 -5.21 16.02 9.86
CA TRP A 130 -5.62 14.77 10.47
C TRP A 130 -4.67 14.38 11.61
N SER A 131 -5.23 13.98 12.74
CA SER A 131 -4.55 13.35 13.86
C SER A 131 -5.54 12.46 14.62
N ASN A 132 -5.02 11.51 15.41
CA ASN A 132 -5.83 10.68 16.29
C ASN A 132 -5.35 10.82 17.73
N SER A 133 -6.23 11.26 18.64
CA SER A 133 -5.87 11.43 20.07
C SER A 133 -5.53 10.12 20.77
N ASN A 134 -6.00 9.00 20.23
CA ASN A 134 -5.67 7.65 20.70
C ASN A 134 -4.43 7.07 20.01
N GLY A 135 -3.78 7.86 19.14
CA GLY A 135 -2.65 7.47 18.32
C GLY A 135 -3.06 6.80 17.01
N LEU A 136 -2.19 6.88 16.00
CA LEU A 136 -2.37 6.19 14.71
C LEU A 136 -2.56 4.70 14.93
N SER A 137 -3.59 4.14 14.30
CA SER A 137 -3.92 2.72 14.35
C SER A 137 -4.02 2.08 12.98
N CYS A 138 -3.88 0.76 12.92
CA CYS A 138 -4.07 0.00 11.68
C CYS A 138 -5.46 0.27 11.06
N ALA A 139 -6.48 0.47 11.90
CA ALA A 139 -7.85 0.72 11.45
C ALA A 139 -8.08 2.14 10.90
N ASP A 140 -7.17 3.09 11.16
CA ASP A 140 -7.23 4.42 10.52
C ASP A 140 -6.91 4.35 9.02
N CYS A 141 -6.23 3.27 8.58
CA CYS A 141 -5.83 3.05 7.19
C CYS A 141 -6.52 1.84 6.55
N HIS A 142 -6.84 0.79 7.32
CA HIS A 142 -7.39 -0.47 6.82
C HIS A 142 -8.78 -0.78 7.38
N GLN A 143 -9.61 -1.43 6.57
CA GLN A 143 -10.91 -1.96 6.97
C GLN A 143 -10.79 -3.43 7.41
N HIS A 144 -10.76 -3.63 8.72
CA HIS A 144 -10.51 -4.93 9.37
C HIS A 144 -11.66 -5.94 9.25
N HIS A 145 -12.82 -5.53 8.71
CA HIS A 145 -13.95 -6.40 8.38
C HIS A 145 -14.13 -6.59 6.86
N GLY A 146 -13.09 -6.28 6.09
CA GLY A 146 -13.12 -6.36 4.62
C GLY A 146 -13.64 -5.08 3.96
N ALA A 147 -13.18 -4.83 2.74
CA ALA A 147 -13.39 -3.58 2.00
C ALA A 147 -14.84 -3.07 1.93
N ASP A 148 -15.83 -3.97 1.95
CA ASP A 148 -17.26 -3.65 1.78
C ASP A 148 -18.00 -3.35 3.10
N PHE A 149 -17.35 -3.51 4.26
CA PHE A 149 -18.03 -3.37 5.54
C PHE A 149 -18.48 -1.91 5.81
N ASN A 150 -19.77 -1.71 6.07
CA ASN A 150 -20.44 -0.45 6.44
C ASN A 150 -20.40 0.71 5.42
N VAL A 151 -19.81 0.54 4.24
CA VAL A 151 -19.73 1.66 3.27
C VAL A 151 -21.03 1.84 2.46
N GLY A 152 -21.91 0.83 2.46
CA GLY A 152 -22.99 0.77 1.46
C GLY A 152 -22.40 0.74 0.05
N ASP A 153 -23.23 0.58 -0.97
CA ASP A 153 -22.78 0.73 -2.35
C ASP A 153 -22.36 2.19 -2.60
N VAL A 154 -21.07 2.51 -2.44
CA VAL A 154 -20.54 3.85 -2.71
C VAL A 154 -20.45 4.02 -4.22
N GLY A 155 -21.57 4.39 -4.83
CA GLY A 155 -21.61 4.87 -6.21
C GLY A 155 -21.87 3.84 -7.30
N GLY A 156 -22.47 2.69 -7.01
CA GLY A 156 -22.81 1.69 -8.02
C GLY A 156 -21.62 0.85 -8.49
N ASN A 157 -20.49 0.93 -7.79
CA ASN A 157 -19.37 0.00 -7.96
C ASN A 157 -19.48 -1.07 -6.87
N THR A 158 -20.20 -2.15 -7.17
CA THR A 158 -20.35 -3.31 -6.28
C THR A 158 -19.06 -4.13 -6.10
N ASN A 159 -17.94 -3.69 -6.70
CA ASN A 159 -16.61 -4.23 -6.52
C ASN A 159 -15.70 -3.10 -6.01
N ILE A 160 -15.85 -2.74 -4.72
CA ILE A 160 -14.79 -1.99 -4.05
C ILE A 160 -13.64 -2.98 -3.82
N ASP A 161 -12.89 -3.27 -4.89
CA ASP A 161 -11.63 -4.02 -4.85
C ASP A 161 -10.58 -3.13 -4.18
N ASN A 162 -10.76 -2.77 -2.91
CA ASN A 162 -9.77 -1.96 -2.19
C ASN A 162 -8.53 -2.80 -1.96
N TYR A 163 -7.44 -2.39 -2.58
CA TYR A 163 -6.13 -2.98 -2.44
C TYR A 163 -5.82 -3.18 -0.95
N ARG A 164 -5.55 -4.42 -0.53
CA ARG A 164 -5.18 -4.77 0.86
C ARG A 164 -6.15 -4.25 1.93
N ASN A 165 -7.45 -4.23 1.63
CA ASN A 165 -8.48 -3.70 2.52
C ASN A 165 -8.20 -2.26 2.98
N LEU A 166 -7.61 -1.42 2.13
CA LEU A 166 -7.50 0.00 2.44
C LEU A 166 -8.90 0.60 2.71
N SER A 167 -8.99 1.44 3.74
CA SER A 167 -10.26 1.98 4.20
C SER A 167 -10.74 3.08 3.24
N PRO A 168 -11.99 2.99 2.73
CA PRO A 168 -12.57 4.07 1.93
C PRO A 168 -12.76 5.35 2.75
N VAL A 169 -12.77 5.25 4.08
CA VAL A 169 -12.88 6.35 5.05
C VAL A 169 -11.62 6.52 5.88
N ALA A 170 -10.45 6.20 5.33
CA ALA A 170 -9.18 6.39 6.02
C ALA A 170 -9.08 7.81 6.63
N GLY A 171 -8.54 7.90 7.84
CA GLY A 171 -8.52 9.13 8.62
C GLY A 171 -9.89 9.74 8.97
N GLY A 172 -10.99 8.99 8.86
CA GLY A 172 -12.34 9.50 9.09
C GLY A 172 -12.84 10.46 8.01
N ALA A 173 -12.18 10.48 6.84
CA ALA A 173 -12.63 11.26 5.70
C ALA A 173 -13.95 10.73 5.14
N THR A 174 -14.71 11.59 4.45
CA THR A 174 -15.87 11.17 3.66
C THR A 174 -15.43 10.09 2.66
N PRO A 175 -16.21 9.00 2.47
CA PRO A 175 -15.87 7.98 1.48
C PRO A 175 -15.62 8.61 0.10
N THR A 176 -14.43 8.38 -0.44
CA THR A 176 -14.05 8.76 -1.81
C THR A 176 -13.67 7.52 -2.61
N LEU A 177 -13.14 7.72 -3.82
CA LEU A 177 -12.57 6.68 -4.66
C LEU A 177 -11.61 5.80 -3.83
N GLY A 178 -11.82 4.48 -3.91
CA GLY A 178 -10.92 3.49 -3.34
C GLY A 178 -9.64 3.34 -4.15
N VAL A 179 -8.67 2.59 -3.62
CA VAL A 179 -7.49 2.18 -4.40
C VAL A 179 -7.81 0.82 -4.99
N SER A 180 -8.14 0.79 -6.27
CA SER A 180 -8.53 -0.43 -6.96
C SER A 180 -7.32 -1.26 -7.37
N TYR A 181 -7.47 -2.59 -7.49
CA TYR A 181 -6.36 -3.44 -7.94
C TYR A 181 -6.80 -4.63 -8.81
N ALA A 182 -5.83 -5.19 -9.52
CA ALA A 182 -5.92 -6.47 -10.21
C ALA A 182 -4.71 -7.35 -9.85
N ALA A 183 -4.88 -8.67 -9.89
CA ALA A 183 -3.81 -9.62 -9.60
C ALA A 183 -3.70 -10.72 -10.68
N GLY A 184 -2.46 -11.08 -11.01
CA GLY A 184 -2.13 -12.11 -12.01
C GLY A 184 -2.25 -11.63 -13.46
N THR A 185 -3.38 -11.03 -13.84
CA THR A 185 -3.54 -10.35 -15.14
C THR A 185 -3.70 -8.87 -14.91
N ASN A 186 -2.92 -8.04 -15.62
CA ASN A 186 -3.03 -6.60 -15.50
C ASN A 186 -4.37 -6.12 -16.11
N ASP A 187 -5.05 -5.24 -15.38
CA ASP A 187 -6.24 -4.51 -15.82
C ASP A 187 -5.93 -3.02 -15.65
N LEU A 188 -5.67 -2.34 -16.77
CA LEU A 188 -5.29 -0.92 -16.79
C LEU A 188 -6.39 0.01 -16.29
N SER A 189 -7.61 -0.50 -16.06
CA SER A 189 -8.67 0.28 -15.40
C SER A 189 -8.55 0.32 -13.88
N ARG A 190 -7.58 -0.41 -13.30
CA ARG A 190 -7.33 -0.49 -11.85
C ARG A 190 -6.08 0.28 -11.48
N ASP A 191 -5.97 0.80 -10.25
CA ASP A 191 -4.83 1.61 -9.80
C ASP A 191 -3.56 0.77 -9.55
N ILE A 192 -3.69 -0.46 -9.07
CA ILE A 192 -2.56 -1.33 -8.70
C ILE A 192 -2.62 -2.65 -9.44
N PHE A 193 -1.47 -3.12 -9.90
CA PHE A 193 -1.30 -4.47 -10.45
C PHE A 193 -0.35 -5.31 -9.60
N GLU A 194 -0.83 -6.46 -9.11
CA GLU A 194 -0.01 -7.50 -8.51
C GLU A 194 0.34 -8.57 -9.56
N ALA A 195 1.62 -8.87 -9.75
CA ALA A 195 2.08 -9.88 -10.72
C ALA A 195 1.54 -11.30 -10.44
N GLY A 196 1.06 -11.53 -9.22
CA GLY A 196 0.36 -12.74 -8.81
C GLY A 196 -0.45 -12.48 -7.55
N VAL A 197 -1.36 -13.40 -7.23
CA VAL A 197 -2.18 -13.29 -6.03
C VAL A 197 -1.32 -13.30 -4.77
N GLY A 198 -1.54 -12.33 -3.88
CA GLY A 198 -0.87 -12.25 -2.59
C GLY A 198 0.59 -11.79 -2.68
N VAL A 199 1.03 -11.30 -3.84
CA VAL A 199 2.39 -10.79 -4.04
C VAL A 199 2.53 -9.45 -3.32
N ARG A 200 3.51 -9.39 -2.42
CA ARG A 200 3.74 -8.24 -1.51
C ARG A 200 5.12 -7.63 -1.67
N THR A 201 5.85 -8.05 -2.70
CA THR A 201 7.20 -7.57 -2.95
C THR A 201 7.20 -6.33 -3.82
N ILE A 202 8.26 -5.52 -3.73
CA ILE A 202 8.42 -4.33 -4.57
C ILE A 202 8.36 -4.69 -6.06
N ALA A 203 9.10 -5.73 -6.48
CA ALA A 203 9.17 -6.17 -7.88
C ALA A 203 7.86 -6.76 -8.43
N GLY A 204 6.92 -7.10 -7.55
CA GLY A 204 5.67 -7.75 -7.92
C GLY A 204 4.43 -6.87 -7.80
N VAL A 205 4.60 -5.59 -7.46
CA VAL A 205 3.51 -4.62 -7.32
C VAL A 205 3.84 -3.38 -8.16
N ASN A 206 3.00 -3.14 -9.17
CA ASN A 206 3.11 -2.05 -10.12
C ASN A 206 1.93 -1.08 -10.00
N LEU A 207 2.11 0.13 -10.52
CA LEU A 207 1.17 1.24 -10.38
C LEU A 207 0.64 1.62 -11.76
N ASN A 208 -0.64 1.40 -12.00
CA ASN A 208 -1.29 1.85 -13.23
C ASN A 208 -1.75 3.31 -13.06
N GLU A 209 -2.00 3.98 -14.18
CA GLU A 209 -2.70 5.28 -14.21
C GLU A 209 -4.03 5.17 -14.98
N PRO A 210 -5.10 4.62 -14.37
CA PRO A 210 -6.39 4.46 -15.05
C PRO A 210 -7.04 5.80 -15.44
N ASN A 211 -6.59 6.91 -14.85
CA ASN A 211 -7.09 8.25 -15.13
C ASN A 211 -5.97 9.29 -14.99
N SER A 212 -5.53 9.85 -16.11
CA SER A 212 -4.48 10.86 -16.16
C SER A 212 -4.82 12.20 -15.50
N SER A 213 -6.05 12.37 -15.00
CA SER A 213 -6.45 13.54 -14.24
C SER A 213 -6.71 13.24 -12.76
N LYS A 214 -6.68 11.96 -12.33
CA LYS A 214 -6.97 11.55 -10.95
C LYS A 214 -6.27 10.24 -10.58
N SER A 215 -5.56 10.22 -9.45
CA SER A 215 -4.95 9.00 -8.92
C SER A 215 -5.73 8.50 -7.70
N GLY A 216 -6.25 7.26 -7.73
CA GLY A 216 -6.88 6.64 -6.56
C GLY A 216 -5.92 6.50 -5.38
N ILE A 217 -4.64 6.20 -5.69
CA ILE A 217 -3.55 6.14 -4.70
C ILE A 217 -3.37 7.49 -4.00
N ALA A 218 -3.27 8.58 -4.76
CA ALA A 218 -3.07 9.91 -4.18
C ALA A 218 -4.32 10.41 -3.44
N GLU A 219 -5.52 10.11 -3.93
CA GLU A 219 -6.78 10.39 -3.24
C GLU A 219 -6.87 9.65 -1.90
N PHE A 220 -6.38 8.42 -1.81
CA PHE A 220 -6.30 7.71 -0.54
C PHE A 220 -5.37 8.43 0.45
N CYS A 221 -4.15 8.80 0.02
CA CYS A 221 -3.19 9.52 0.88
C CYS A 221 -3.72 10.89 1.33
N LYS A 222 -4.44 11.61 0.45
CA LYS A 222 -5.02 12.93 0.71
C LYS A 222 -5.98 12.94 1.90
N LYS A 223 -6.59 11.81 2.24
CA LYS A 223 -7.53 11.69 3.38
C LYS A 223 -6.89 12.11 4.71
N CYS A 224 -5.58 11.92 4.86
CA CYS A 224 -4.81 12.45 6.00
C CYS A 224 -3.89 13.62 5.59
N HIS A 225 -3.33 13.58 4.38
CA HIS A 225 -2.33 14.53 3.86
C HIS A 225 -2.94 15.58 2.92
N THR A 226 -3.89 16.37 3.42
CA THR A 226 -4.83 17.14 2.59
C THR A 226 -4.20 18.16 1.63
N ASN A 227 -3.07 18.77 1.98
CA ASN A 227 -2.41 19.83 1.20
C ASN A 227 -1.22 19.33 0.38
N LEU A 228 -1.14 18.02 0.10
CA LEU A 228 -0.09 17.41 -0.71
C LEU A 228 -0.62 16.78 -2.02
N HIS A 229 -1.93 16.87 -2.29
CA HIS A 229 -2.55 16.36 -3.51
C HIS A 229 -3.68 17.29 -4.00
N GLY A 230 -3.69 17.61 -5.29
CA GLY A 230 -4.70 18.45 -5.91
C GLY A 230 -4.42 18.71 -7.38
N ASP A 231 -5.19 19.62 -7.97
CA ASP A 231 -5.03 20.01 -9.36
C ASP A 231 -3.79 20.89 -9.55
N VAL A 232 -3.16 20.79 -10.71
CA VAL A 232 -2.06 21.70 -11.09
C VAL A 232 -2.56 23.14 -11.07
N GLY A 233 -1.84 24.02 -10.38
CA GLY A 233 -2.28 25.41 -10.15
C GLY A 233 -3.27 25.61 -9.02
N GLY A 234 -3.72 24.53 -8.37
CA GLY A 234 -4.40 24.58 -7.08
C GLY A 234 -3.50 25.07 -5.95
N ALA A 235 -4.10 25.43 -4.81
CA ALA A 235 -3.34 25.93 -3.64
C ALA A 235 -2.45 24.83 -3.02
N GLU A 236 -2.85 23.57 -3.17
CA GLU A 236 -2.22 22.37 -2.62
C GLU A 236 -0.98 21.97 -3.40
N ILE A 237 -0.98 22.15 -4.73
CA ILE A 237 0.12 21.74 -5.60
C ILE A 237 0.96 22.93 -6.06
N GLY A 238 0.33 24.07 -6.30
CA GLY A 238 0.98 25.25 -6.87
C GLY A 238 1.36 25.08 -8.34
N GLY A 239 2.15 26.03 -8.84
CA GLY A 239 2.67 26.03 -10.20
C GLY A 239 1.63 26.26 -11.29
N SER A 240 2.05 26.27 -12.55
CA SER A 240 1.17 26.10 -13.69
C SER A 240 1.99 25.53 -14.85
N ILE A 241 1.37 24.64 -15.63
CA ILE A 241 2.01 24.02 -16.80
C ILE A 241 2.48 25.11 -17.79
N ALA A 242 1.75 26.23 -17.87
CA ALA A 242 1.99 27.29 -18.83
C ALA A 242 3.24 28.16 -18.54
N ASN A 243 3.74 28.19 -17.29
CA ASN A 243 4.77 29.15 -16.87
C ASN A 243 6.09 28.50 -16.42
N GLY A 244 6.24 27.18 -16.54
CA GLY A 244 7.43 26.47 -16.04
C GLY A 244 7.65 26.64 -14.53
N ALA A 245 6.58 26.96 -13.79
CA ALA A 245 6.65 27.12 -12.34
C ALA A 245 6.77 25.74 -11.68
N PHE A 246 7.43 25.70 -10.52
CA PHE A 246 7.54 24.46 -9.74
C PHE A 246 6.15 23.91 -9.40
N ILE A 247 5.92 22.66 -9.81
CA ILE A 247 4.70 21.89 -9.53
C ILE A 247 5.10 20.78 -8.57
N ARG A 248 4.36 20.64 -7.47
CA ARG A 248 4.56 19.55 -6.51
C ARG A 248 3.93 18.26 -7.05
N HIS A 249 4.63 17.14 -6.88
CA HIS A 249 4.02 15.82 -7.04
C HIS A 249 3.50 15.32 -5.67
N PRO A 250 2.48 14.43 -5.64
CA PRO A 250 1.73 13.91 -6.78
C PRO A 250 0.78 14.96 -7.40
N ALA A 251 0.75 15.02 -8.73
CA ALA A 251 -0.27 15.73 -9.49
C ALA A 251 -0.51 14.94 -10.78
N ALA A 252 -1.74 14.51 -11.00
CA ALA A 252 -2.07 13.73 -12.19
C ALA A 252 -1.88 14.59 -13.46
N GLY A 253 -1.39 13.97 -14.54
CA GLY A 253 -1.09 14.64 -15.80
C GLY A 253 0.14 15.56 -15.73
N VAL A 254 1.05 15.24 -14.80
CA VAL A 254 2.37 15.88 -14.66
C VAL A 254 3.42 14.81 -14.92
N ASP A 255 3.53 14.47 -16.20
CA ASP A 255 4.33 13.34 -16.66
C ASP A 255 5.81 13.73 -16.71
N ILE A 256 6.69 12.74 -16.54
CA ILE A 256 8.13 12.99 -16.46
C ILE A 256 8.67 13.44 -17.82
N GLY A 257 9.16 14.68 -17.86
CA GLY A 257 9.77 15.29 -19.05
C GLY A 257 8.81 16.13 -19.90
N ASP A 258 7.50 16.10 -19.60
CA ASP A 258 6.48 16.80 -20.38
C ASP A 258 6.44 18.31 -20.11
N ILE A 259 6.79 18.74 -18.89
CA ILE A 259 6.79 20.15 -18.54
C ILE A 259 8.14 20.79 -18.90
N GLY A 260 8.08 21.82 -19.74
CA GLY A 260 9.24 22.59 -20.17
C GLY A 260 10.04 23.20 -19.02
N GLY A 261 11.32 23.50 -19.27
CA GLY A 261 12.27 24.02 -18.27
C GLY A 261 13.47 23.09 -18.03
N GLY A 262 13.41 21.86 -18.53
CA GLY A 262 14.54 20.92 -18.51
C GLY A 262 14.91 20.42 -17.12
N HIS A 263 13.98 20.50 -16.16
CA HIS A 263 14.20 20.04 -14.79
C HIS A 263 13.82 18.57 -14.60
N SER A 264 12.71 18.12 -15.18
CA SER A 264 12.39 16.69 -15.32
C SER A 264 12.94 16.16 -16.64
N SER A 265 13.27 14.87 -16.69
CA SER A 265 13.85 14.23 -17.88
C SER A 265 13.45 12.76 -17.97
N LEU A 266 12.69 12.42 -19.02
CA LEU A 266 12.38 11.04 -19.39
C LEU A 266 13.65 10.25 -19.72
N ASP A 267 14.60 10.87 -20.43
CA ASP A 267 15.90 10.27 -20.75
C ASP A 267 16.66 9.88 -19.48
N GLN A 268 16.57 10.70 -18.42
CA GLN A 268 17.19 10.41 -17.14
C GLN A 268 16.55 9.16 -16.50
N LEU A 269 15.22 9.09 -16.46
CA LEU A 269 14.49 7.93 -15.94
C LEU A 269 14.85 6.65 -16.71
N ASN A 270 14.86 6.72 -18.04
CA ASN A 270 15.21 5.61 -18.93
C ASN A 270 16.68 5.18 -18.84
N SER A 271 17.58 6.05 -18.35
CA SER A 271 19.00 5.71 -18.19
C SER A 271 19.31 4.86 -16.96
N ILE A 272 18.35 4.72 -16.04
CA ILE A 272 18.54 4.05 -14.76
C ILE A 272 18.05 2.61 -14.85
N ASN A 273 18.89 1.65 -14.47
CA ASN A 273 18.57 0.22 -14.61
C ASN A 273 17.40 -0.22 -13.72
N ASN A 274 17.35 0.31 -12.49
CA ASN A 274 16.32 0.00 -11.50
C ASN A 274 15.73 1.31 -10.97
N PRO A 275 14.90 2.01 -11.74
CA PRO A 275 14.38 3.31 -11.32
C PRO A 275 13.31 3.16 -10.22
N VAL A 276 12.92 4.28 -9.63
CA VAL A 276 11.71 4.32 -8.78
C VAL A 276 10.47 3.91 -9.56
N ARG A 277 9.48 3.39 -8.85
CA ARG A 277 8.17 3.06 -9.45
C ARG A 277 7.40 4.34 -9.75
N VAL A 278 6.84 4.41 -10.94
CA VAL A 278 5.98 5.50 -11.41
C VAL A 278 4.63 4.90 -11.80
N MET A 279 3.60 5.73 -11.84
CA MET A 279 2.34 5.32 -12.47
C MET A 279 2.52 5.33 -13.99
N ASP A 280 1.81 4.44 -14.67
CA ASP A 280 1.88 4.31 -16.12
C ASP A 280 0.49 3.88 -16.63
N PRO A 281 -0.13 4.61 -17.58
CA PRO A 281 -1.45 4.28 -18.12
C PRO A 281 -1.44 3.08 -19.09
N ASP A 282 -0.30 2.73 -19.67
CA ASP A 282 -0.09 1.64 -20.61
C ASP A 282 0.44 0.36 -19.94
N GLY A 283 0.88 0.47 -18.68
CA GLY A 283 1.37 -0.64 -17.85
C GLY A 283 2.76 -1.12 -18.27
N SER A 284 3.60 -0.22 -18.76
CA SER A 284 4.96 -0.47 -19.26
C SER A 284 6.04 -0.03 -18.27
N TRP A 285 6.19 -0.75 -17.15
CA TRP A 285 7.20 -0.41 -16.14
C TRP A 285 8.63 -0.90 -16.45
N THR A 286 8.96 -1.09 -17.72
CA THR A 286 10.29 -1.59 -18.11
C THR A 286 11.26 -0.43 -18.27
N ALA A 287 12.31 -0.41 -17.46
CA ALA A 287 13.39 0.58 -17.57
C ALA A 287 13.96 0.62 -19.01
N GLY A 288 14.14 1.82 -19.55
CA GLY A 288 14.57 2.04 -20.94
C GLY A 288 13.46 1.92 -21.99
N ALA A 289 12.22 1.67 -21.56
CA ALA A 289 11.04 1.61 -22.41
C ALA A 289 9.90 2.51 -21.92
N TYR A 290 10.20 3.47 -21.03
CA TYR A 290 9.28 4.54 -20.66
C TYR A 290 9.07 5.49 -21.85
N ASP A 291 7.83 5.88 -22.10
CA ASP A 291 7.41 6.58 -23.32
C ASP A 291 6.95 8.03 -23.10
N GLY A 292 7.00 8.51 -21.86
CA GLY A 292 6.73 9.89 -21.49
C GLY A 292 5.38 10.10 -20.82
N ASN A 293 4.60 9.04 -20.60
CA ASN A 293 3.33 9.07 -19.89
C ASN A 293 3.49 8.77 -18.38
N GLU A 294 4.72 8.70 -17.88
CA GLU A 294 5.00 8.25 -16.52
C GLU A 294 4.78 9.34 -15.49
N THR A 295 3.84 9.09 -14.56
CA THR A 295 3.44 10.08 -13.55
C THR A 295 3.96 9.71 -12.16
N PRO A 296 4.73 10.59 -11.48
CA PRO A 296 5.12 10.38 -10.09
C PRO A 296 3.91 10.43 -9.15
N THR A 297 3.83 9.47 -8.22
CA THR A 297 2.81 9.45 -7.15
C THR A 297 3.45 9.39 -5.75
N CYS A 298 2.64 9.38 -4.68
CA CYS A 298 3.13 9.23 -3.31
C CYS A 298 4.09 8.02 -3.17
N LEU A 299 3.71 6.90 -3.79
CA LEU A 299 4.45 5.62 -3.73
C LEU A 299 5.68 5.55 -4.64
N THR A 300 5.94 6.60 -5.44
CA THR A 300 7.19 6.78 -6.17
C THR A 300 8.31 7.13 -5.21
N CYS A 301 8.03 8.01 -4.25
CA CYS A 301 9.02 8.51 -3.30
C CYS A 301 8.95 7.83 -1.94
N HIS A 302 7.76 7.39 -1.53
CA HIS A 302 7.51 6.90 -0.17
C HIS A 302 7.10 5.43 -0.13
N ARG A 303 7.48 4.76 0.95
CA ARG A 303 6.83 3.53 1.42
C ARG A 303 5.62 3.90 2.27
N ALA A 304 4.47 3.27 1.99
CA ALA A 304 3.20 3.62 2.64
C ALA A 304 3.20 3.39 4.16
N HIS A 305 3.96 2.41 4.66
CA HIS A 305 4.16 2.21 6.09
C HIS A 305 5.38 2.96 6.61
N GLY A 306 6.46 3.01 5.83
CA GLY A 306 7.76 3.50 6.26
C GLY A 306 8.88 2.56 5.81
N ASN A 307 10.11 2.91 6.14
CA ASN A 307 11.29 2.07 5.94
C ASN A 307 12.43 2.56 6.85
N GLY A 308 13.68 2.21 6.57
CA GLY A 308 14.85 2.65 7.34
C GLY A 308 15.33 4.07 7.08
N ASN A 309 14.70 4.78 6.14
CA ASN A 309 15.03 6.16 5.83
C ASN A 309 14.02 7.14 6.44
N SER A 310 14.47 8.38 6.66
CA SER A 310 13.60 9.44 7.14
C SER A 310 12.37 9.61 6.25
N PHE A 311 11.20 9.76 6.90
CA PHE A 311 9.90 9.98 6.28
C PHE A 311 9.46 8.86 5.33
N GLY A 312 10.03 7.65 5.46
CA GLY A 312 9.72 6.51 4.61
C GLY A 312 10.23 6.69 3.17
N LEU A 313 11.21 7.57 2.95
CA LEU A 313 11.72 7.87 1.61
C LEU A 313 12.49 6.68 1.01
N ILE A 314 12.35 6.48 -0.29
CA ILE A 314 13.05 5.43 -1.02
C ILE A 314 14.28 6.06 -1.67
N TYR A 315 15.46 5.92 -1.06
CA TYR A 315 16.70 6.42 -1.65
C TYR A 315 17.13 5.47 -2.77
N GLN A 316 16.56 5.62 -3.97
CA GLN A 316 16.83 4.75 -5.11
C GLN A 316 17.89 5.38 -6.01
N ALA A 317 19.10 4.81 -6.09
CA ALA A 317 20.11 5.18 -7.09
C ALA A 317 19.97 4.37 -8.39
N GLY A 318 19.37 3.18 -8.32
CA GLY A 318 19.13 2.28 -9.44
C GLY A 318 20.37 1.61 -10.02
N THR A 319 21.39 1.42 -9.18
CA THR A 319 22.70 0.84 -9.55
C THR A 319 22.89 -0.58 -9.02
N SER A 320 22.06 -1.02 -8.07
CA SER A 320 22.16 -2.34 -7.46
C SER A 320 20.78 -2.95 -7.18
N THR A 321 20.74 -4.02 -6.38
CA THR A 321 19.48 -4.72 -6.07
C THR A 321 18.59 -3.81 -5.22
N ILE A 322 17.35 -3.65 -5.64
CA ILE A 322 16.36 -2.84 -4.91
C ILE A 322 16.16 -3.42 -3.50
N THR A 323 16.16 -2.55 -2.49
CA THR A 323 15.75 -2.91 -1.13
C THR A 323 14.51 -2.12 -0.70
N GLU A 324 13.99 -2.38 0.51
CA GLU A 324 12.91 -1.60 1.11
C GLU A 324 13.26 -0.10 1.19
N ASP A 325 14.53 0.21 1.46
CA ASP A 325 15.10 1.55 1.59
C ASP A 325 15.50 2.18 0.24
N GLY A 326 15.43 1.39 -0.84
CA GLY A 326 16.14 1.68 -2.08
C GLY A 326 17.57 1.16 -2.05
N ASP A 327 18.39 1.55 -3.00
CA ASP A 327 19.78 1.10 -3.16
C ASP A 327 20.81 2.25 -3.15
N GLY A 328 20.34 3.46 -2.89
CA GLY A 328 21.11 4.67 -2.67
C GLY A 328 21.33 4.97 -1.19
N THR A 329 21.83 6.17 -0.93
CA THR A 329 22.30 6.61 0.39
C THR A 329 21.65 7.89 0.87
N ASN A 330 21.02 8.65 -0.04
CA ASN A 330 20.45 9.94 0.30
C ASN A 330 19.29 10.33 -0.64
N VAL A 331 18.56 11.38 -0.26
CA VAL A 331 17.39 11.87 -1.00
C VAL A 331 17.72 12.37 -2.42
N ARG A 332 18.96 12.76 -2.73
CA ARG A 332 19.31 13.16 -4.09
C ARG A 332 19.30 11.95 -5.03
N ASP A 333 19.66 10.77 -4.54
CA ASP A 333 19.60 9.54 -5.34
C ASP A 333 18.15 9.30 -5.80
N LEU A 334 17.18 9.43 -4.88
CA LEU A 334 15.76 9.43 -5.22
C LEU A 334 15.41 10.46 -6.29
N CYS A 335 15.72 11.73 -6.07
CA CYS A 335 15.38 12.81 -7.01
C CYS A 335 16.04 12.63 -8.39
N ASN A 336 17.23 12.04 -8.43
CA ASN A 336 17.98 11.73 -9.65
C ASN A 336 17.31 10.74 -10.58
N ASN A 337 16.25 10.08 -10.13
CA ASN A 337 15.49 9.22 -11.02
C ASN A 337 14.79 10.00 -12.13
N CYS A 338 14.32 11.20 -11.82
CA CYS A 338 13.50 11.98 -12.76
C CYS A 338 14.07 13.37 -13.03
N HIS A 339 15.01 13.85 -12.22
CA HIS A 339 15.52 15.22 -12.29
C HIS A 339 17.03 15.28 -12.55
N ILE A 340 17.43 16.08 -13.54
CA ILE A 340 18.86 16.27 -13.87
C ILE A 340 19.60 17.11 -12.82
N GLN A 341 18.90 17.82 -11.93
CA GLN A 341 19.52 18.66 -10.88
C GLN A 341 19.99 17.88 -9.66
N GLY A 342 19.57 16.63 -9.50
CA GLY A 342 20.03 15.86 -8.35
C GLY A 342 21.47 15.35 -8.52
N SER A 343 22.03 15.39 -9.74
CA SER A 343 23.30 14.75 -10.12
C SER A 343 24.51 15.51 -9.59
#